data_AF-A0A2E7CA98-F1
#
_entry.id   AF-A0A2E7CA98-F1
#
_cell.length_a   1.000
_cell.length_b   1.000
_cell.length_c   1.000
_cell.angle_alpha   90.00
_cell.angle_beta   90.00
_cell.angle_gamma   90.00
#
_symmetry.space_group_name_H-M   'P 1'
#
loop_
_entity.id
_entity.type
_entity.pdbx_description
1 polymer ?
#
loop_
_entity_poly.entity_id
_entity_poly.type
_entity_poly.pdbx_seq_one_letter_code
_entity_poly.pdbx_strand_id
1 'polypeptide(L)' 'MLSIPVKENDNIERCLKRFKKKFDRTKKMKELRNRREFVKPSIGKREMMKSAVYRNSKSLKQE' A
#
# COMPACT_ATOMS: atom_id res chain seq x y z
N MET A 1 -0.07 3.64 16.02
CA MET A 1 -1.15 2.72 16.43
C MET A 1 -2.40 3.10 15.65
N LEU A 2 -3.08 2.18 14.94
CA LEU A 2 -4.34 2.53 14.27
C LEU A 2 -5.47 2.50 15.29
N SER A 3 -6.06 3.65 15.59
CA SER A 3 -7.31 3.76 16.35
C SER A 3 -8.42 4.31 15.48
N ILE A 4 -9.65 3.87 15.74
CA ILE A 4 -10.87 4.45 15.17
C ILE A 4 -11.78 4.78 16.35
N PRO A 5 -12.29 6.03 16.45
CA PRO A 5 -13.25 6.37 17.48
C PRO A 5 -14.58 5.67 17.19
N VAL A 6 -15.15 5.03 18.21
CA VAL A 6 -16.46 4.35 18.16
C VAL A 6 -17.38 5.05 19.16
N LYS A 7 -18.60 5.40 18.76
CA LYS A 7 -19.64 5.93 19.65
C LYS A 7 -20.64 4.82 20.03
N GLU A 8 -21.41 5.02 21.10
CA GLU A 8 -22.31 4.01 21.69
C GLU A 8 -23.39 3.47 20.73
N ASN A 9 -23.81 4.25 19.73
CA ASN A 9 -24.82 3.84 18.73
C ASN A 9 -24.23 3.51 17.34
N ASP A 10 -22.91 3.35 17.22
CA ASP A 10 -22.30 2.96 15.93
C ASP A 10 -22.42 1.45 15.69
N ASN A 11 -22.89 1.07 14.50
CA ASN A 11 -22.91 -0.33 14.08
C ASN A 11 -21.47 -0.88 13.96
N ILE A 12 -21.18 -1.95 14.72
CA ILE A 12 -19.89 -2.63 14.80
C ILE A 12 -19.32 -2.97 13.42
N GLU A 13 -20.16 -3.44 12.48
CA GLU A 13 -19.69 -3.79 11.14
C GLU A 13 -19.09 -2.61 10.39
N ARG A 14 -19.68 -1.42 10.56
CA ARG A 14 -19.22 -0.19 9.90
C ARG A 14 -17.87 0.22 10.45
N CYS A 15 -17.68 0.09 11.76
CA CYS A 15 -16.41 0.34 12.44
C CYS A 15 -15.30 -0.61 11.95
N LEU A 16 -15.59 -1.91 11.85
CA LEU A 16 -14.66 -2.90 11.30
C LEU A 16 -14.28 -2.62 9.85
N LYS A 17 -15.25 -2.28 8.99
CA LYS A 17 -14.99 -1.90 7.59
C LYS A 17 -14.11 -0.64 7.50
N ARG A 18 -14.34 0.36 8.36
CA ARG A 18 -13.48 1.56 8.44
C ARG A 18 -12.08 1.22 8.90
N PHE A 19 -11.92 0.32 9.87
CA PHE A 19 -10.62 -0.14 10.37
C PHE A 19 -9.83 -0.83 9.28
N LYS A 20 -10.46 -1.79 8.58
CA LYS A 20 -9.87 -2.47 7.43
C LYS A 20 -9.42 -1.49 6.35
N LYS A 21 -10.28 -0.54 5.95
CA LYS A 21 -9.91 0.51 4.98
C LYS A 21 -8.74 1.36 5.45
N LYS A 22 -8.69 1.73 6.74
CA LYS A 22 -7.60 2.52 7.32
C LYS A 22 -6.29 1.73 7.31
N PHE A 23 -6.35 0.45 7.68
CA PHE A 23 -5.21 -0.47 7.67
C PHE A 23 -4.62 -0.68 6.27
N ASP A 24 -5.50 -0.91 5.28
CA ASP A 24 -5.11 -1.07 3.88
C ASP A 24 -4.51 0.22 3.31
N ARG A 25 -5.08 1.39 3.67
CA ARG A 25 -4.53 2.71 3.28
C ARG A 25 -3.13 2.93 3.83
N THR A 26 -2.85 2.52 5.06
CA THR A 26 -1.51 2.61 5.65
C THR A 26 -0.52 1.62 5.03
N LYS A 27 -0.99 0.64 4.24
CA LYS A 27 -0.15 -0.36 3.54
C LYS A 27 0.83 -1.10 4.45
N LYS A 28 0.49 -1.25 5.75
CA LYS A 28 1.37 -1.85 6.76
C LYS A 28 1.76 -3.30 6.43
N MET A 29 0.83 -4.09 5.86
CA MET A 29 1.16 -5.45 5.41
C MET A 29 2.19 -5.48 4.29
N LYS A 30 2.10 -4.53 3.34
CA LYS A 30 3.06 -4.44 2.24
C LYS A 30 4.44 -4.04 2.77
N GLU A 31 4.48 -3.09 3.69
CA GLU A 31 5.72 -2.69 4.36
C GLU A 31 6.37 -3.86 5.12
N LEU A 32 5.58 -4.62 5.88
CA LEU A 32 6.08 -5.79 6.62
C LEU A 32 6.65 -6.87 5.69
N ARG A 33 5.94 -7.17 4.59
CA ARG A 33 6.42 -8.12 3.57
C ARG A 33 7.71 -7.65 2.91
N ASN A 34 7.80 -6.36 2.56
CA ASN A 34 9.00 -5.79 1.94
C ASN A 34 10.21 -5.78 2.88
N ARG A 35 9.99 -5.66 4.19
CA ARG A 35 11.05 -5.65 5.20
C ARG A 35 11.47 -7.05 5.67
N ARG A 36 10.77 -8.11 5.24
CA ARG A 36 11.06 -9.48 5.66
C ARG A 36 12.45 -9.94 5.23
N GLU A 37 12.92 -9.46 4.08
CA GLU A 37 14.18 -9.85 3.46
C GLU A 37 15.02 -8.60 3.16
N PHE A 38 16.34 -8.71 3.28
CA PHE A 38 17.24 -7.63 2.88
C PHE A 38 17.35 -7.57 1.36
N VAL A 39 16.99 -6.42 0.77
CA VAL A 39 17.14 -6.16 -0.65
C VAL A 39 18.27 -5.16 -0.85
N LYS A 40 19.33 -5.56 -1.58
CA LYS A 40 20.43 -4.65 -1.93
C LYS A 40 19.89 -3.42 -2.66
N PRO A 41 20.36 -2.19 -2.34
CA PRO A 41 19.83 -0.96 -2.93
C PRO A 41 19.94 -0.92 -4.47
N SER A 42 20.94 -1.57 -5.05
CA SER A 42 21.09 -1.68 -6.51
C SER A 42 19.94 -2.47 -7.16
N ILE A 43 19.45 -3.52 -6.50
CA ILE A 43 18.36 -4.35 -7.00
C ILE A 43 17.04 -3.57 -6.92
N GLY A 44 16.79 -2.89 -5.79
CA GLY A 44 15.61 -2.04 -5.63
C GLY A 44 15.53 -0.90 -6.66
N LYS A 45 16.65 -0.22 -6.92
CA LYS A 45 16.73 0.83 -7.96
C LYS A 45 16.44 0.29 -9.37
N ARG A 46 16.94 -0.90 -9.69
CA ARG A 46 16.71 -1.54 -11.00
C ARG A 46 15.23 -1.87 -11.23
N GLU A 47 14.56 -2.45 -10.24
CA GLU A 47 13.13 -2.79 -10.36
C GLU A 47 12.24 -1.54 -10.46
N MET A 48 12.62 -0.46 -9.76
CA MET A 48 11.95 0.83 -9.87
C MET A 48 12.05 1.40 -11.30
N MET A 49 13.25 1.38 -11.90
CA MET A 49 13.46 1.87 -13.27
C MET A 49 12.70 1.06 -14.30
N LYS A 50 12.75 -0.28 -14.23
CA LYS A 50 11.97 -1.16 -15.13
C LYS A 50 10.47 -0.83 -15.07
N SER A 51 9.94 -0.68 -13.85
CA SER A 51 8.53 -0.32 -13.63
C SER A 51 8.17 1.05 -14.21
N ALA A 52 9.08 2.03 -14.13
CA ALA A 52 8.88 3.37 -14.66
C ALA A 52 8.87 3.37 -16.20
N VAL A 53 9.86 2.71 -16.83
CA VAL A 53 9.93 2.57 -18.30
C VAL A 53 8.68 1.91 -18.85
N TYR A 54 8.17 0.85 -18.18
CA TYR A 54 6.94 0.18 -18.59
C TYR A 54 5.70 1.09 -18.53
N ARG A 55 5.59 1.94 -17.50
CA ARG A 55 4.46 2.90 -17.42
C ARG A 55 4.58 4.00 -18.46
N ASN A 56 5.79 4.52 -18.68
CA ASN A 56 6.03 5.57 -19.65
C ASN A 56 5.73 5.09 -21.08
N SER A 57 6.20 3.89 -21.43
CA SER A 57 5.93 3.30 -22.75
C SER A 57 4.45 3.02 -23.00
N LYS A 58 3.67 2.74 -21.95
CA LYS A 58 2.21 2.63 -22.05
C LYS A 58 1.55 3.99 -22.28
N SER A 59 1.99 5.04 -21.59
CA SER A 59 1.45 6.39 -21.75
C SER A 59 1.67 6.91 -23.18
N LEU A 60 2.89 6.76 -23.70
CA LEU A 60 3.28 7.19 -25.06
C LEU A 60 2.58 6.42 -26.19
N LYS A 61 1.97 5.27 -25.89
CA LYS A 61 1.17 4.49 -26.86
C LYS A 61 -0.31 4.85 -26.82
N GLN A 62 -0.75 5.54 -25.78
CA GLN A 62 -2.14 5.97 -25.62
C GLN A 62 -2.38 7.38 -26.19
N GLU A 63 -1.32 8.18 -26.30
CA GLU A 63 -1.25 9.37 -27.16
C GLU A 63 -1.09 8.95 -28.63
#